data_AF-W1X8R8-F1
#
_entry.id   AF-W1X8R8-F1
#
_cell.length_a   1.000
_cell.length_b   1.000
_cell.length_c   1.000
_cell.angle_alpha   90.00
_cell.angle_beta   90.00
_cell.angle_gamma   90.00
#
_symmetry.space_group_name_H-M   'P 1'
#
loop_
_entity.id
_entity.type
_entity.pdbx_description
1 polymer ?
#
loop_
_entity_poly.entity_id
_entity_poly.type
_entity_poly.pdbx_seq_one_letter_code
_entity_poly.pdbx_strand_id
1 'polypeptide(L)' 'DFNKVLKLIKRDIVLGIGCRRNTPYEKIKEFVLDSLRKYNYDFRAVNKIVSVDLKQDEDGIIKLAENFECPF' A
#
# COMPACT_ATOMS: atom_id res chain seq x y z
N ASP A 1 28.22 -1.34 12.26
CA ASP A 1 27.61 -2.50 12.90
C ASP A 1 26.21 -2.12 13.38
N PHE A 2 25.15 -2.57 12.70
CA PHE A 2 23.75 -2.20 13.01
C PHE A 2 23.08 -3.26 13.92
N ASN A 3 23.87 -3.96 14.74
CA ASN A 3 23.42 -5.14 15.48
C ASN A 3 22.30 -4.87 16.50
N LYS A 4 21.99 -3.60 16.80
CA LYS A 4 20.80 -3.19 17.57
C LYS A 4 20.25 -1.86 17.04
N VAL A 5 19.27 -1.92 16.14
CA VAL A 5 18.55 -0.73 15.62
C VAL A 5 17.08 -0.86 15.94
N LEU A 6 16.52 0.21 16.53
CA LEU A 6 15.08 0.39 16.68
C LEU A 6 14.59 1.32 15.56
N LYS A 7 13.66 0.84 14.73
CA LYS A 7 12.99 1.67 13.72
C LYS A 7 11.55 1.93 14.17
N LEU A 8 11.24 3.16 14.53
CA LEU A 8 9.88 3.59 14.84
C LEU A 8 9.15 3.91 13.54
N ILE A 9 8.05 3.21 13.28
CA ILE A 9 7.24 3.38 12.07
C ILE A 9 5.83 3.73 12.52
N LYS A 10 5.43 4.96 12.26
CA LYS A 10 4.07 5.41 12.54
C LYS A 10 3.13 4.89 11.45
N ARG A 11 2.01 4.27 11.84
CA ARG A 11 0.95 3.82 10.95
C ARG A 11 -0.06 4.95 10.73
N ASP A 12 0.29 5.94 9.92
CA ASP A 12 -0.56 7.12 9.67
C ASP A 12 -0.70 7.52 8.19
N ILE A 13 -0.25 6.67 7.26
CA ILE A 13 -0.42 6.92 5.83
C ILE A 13 -1.72 6.31 5.33
N VAL A 14 -2.54 7.11 4.64
CA VAL A 14 -3.71 6.63 3.89
C VAL A 14 -3.38 6.68 2.39
N LEU A 15 -3.54 5.55 1.69
CA LEU A 15 -3.28 5.46 0.26
C LEU A 15 -4.58 5.44 -0.54
N GLY A 16 -4.85 6.51 -1.29
CA GLY A 16 -5.89 6.52 -2.32
C GLY A 16 -5.38 5.87 -3.61
N ILE A 17 -5.96 4.75 -4.03
CA ILE A 17 -5.52 4.01 -5.21
C ILE A 17 -6.58 4.05 -6.30
N GLY A 18 -6.16 4.44 -7.52
CA GLY A 18 -6.99 4.39 -8.72
C GLY A 18 -6.24 3.76 -9.90
N CYS A 19 -6.79 2.68 -10.45
CA CYS A 19 -6.26 2.02 -11.66
C CYS A 19 -7.33 1.79 -12.73
N ARG A 20 -6.95 1.32 -13.92
CA ARG A 20 -7.92 0.84 -14.92
C ARG A 20 -8.51 -0.50 -14.45
N ARG A 21 -9.71 -0.88 -14.93
CA ARG A 21 -10.30 -2.19 -14.64
C ARG A 21 -9.35 -3.31 -15.05
N ASN A 22 -9.30 -4.39 -14.27
CA ASN A 22 -8.44 -5.56 -14.51
C ASN A 22 -6.94 -5.21 -14.56
N THR A 23 -6.50 -4.16 -13.86
CA THR A 23 -5.06 -3.89 -13.75
C THR A 23 -4.41 -5.05 -12.96
N PRO A 24 -3.36 -5.70 -13.48
CA PRO A 24 -2.71 -6.79 -12.76
C PRO A 24 -2.23 -6.36 -11.37
N TYR A 25 -2.45 -7.22 -10.38
CA TYR A 25 -2.06 -6.99 -8.99
C TYR A 25 -0.58 -6.58 -8.87
N GLU A 26 0.29 -7.26 -9.60
CA GLU A 26 1.74 -7.05 -9.60
C GLU A 26 2.09 -5.62 -10.01
N LYS A 27 1.38 -5.08 -11.01
CA LYS A 27 1.56 -3.71 -11.48
C LYS A 27 1.10 -2.68 -10.45
N ILE A 28 0.00 -2.95 -9.74
CA ILE A 28 -0.49 -2.10 -8.64
C ILE A 28 0.54 -2.11 -7.51
N LYS A 29 1.01 -3.29 -7.11
CA LYS A 29 1.99 -3.48 -6.03
C LYS A 29 3.31 -2.77 -6.33
N GLU A 30 3.85 -2.97 -7.53
CA GLU A 30 5.10 -2.33 -7.97
C GLU A 30 4.98 -0.81 -7.92
N PHE A 31 3.91 -0.26 -8.51
CA PHE A 31 3.66 1.18 -8.50
C PHE A 31 3.56 1.76 -7.09
N VAL A 32 2.86 1.07 -6.17
CA VAL A 32 2.72 1.51 -4.78
C VAL A 32 4.06 1.45 -4.04
N LEU A 33 4.81 0.35 -4.17
CA LEU A 33 6.11 0.20 -3.52
C LEU A 33 7.13 1.24 -4.02
N ASP A 34 7.15 1.51 -5.32
CA ASP A 34 8.02 2.53 -5.89
C ASP A 34 7.61 3.95 -5.48
N SER A 35 6.31 4.20 -5.37
CA SER A 35 5.80 5.46 -4.84
C SER A 35 6.22 5.66 -3.38
N LEU A 36 6.07 4.64 -2.52
CA LEU A 36 6.49 4.69 -1.12
C LEU A 36 8.00 4.90 -1.01
N ARG A 37 8.81 4.17 -1.79
CA ARG A 37 10.28 4.33 -1.85
C ARG A 37 10.68 5.74 -2.26
N LYS A 38 10.01 6.32 -3.27
CA LYS A 38 10.26 7.69 -3.74
C LYS A 38 10.13 8.73 -2.61
N TYR A 39 9.19 8.52 -1.69
CA TYR A 39 8.97 9.40 -0.54
C TYR A 39 9.61 8.88 0.76
N ASN A 40 10.45 7.85 0.69
CA ASN A 40 11.12 7.21 1.82
C ASN A 40 10.15 6.70 2.91
N TYR A 41 8.98 6.22 2.49
CA TYR A 41 8.01 5.58 3.38
C TYR A 41 8.19 4.06 3.40
N ASP A 42 8.09 3.50 4.60
CA ASP A 42 7.99 2.06 4.80
C ASP A 42 6.55 1.63 4.54
N PHE A 43 6.32 0.52 3.84
CA PHE A 43 4.95 0.05 3.57
C PHE A 43 4.17 -0.23 4.87
N ARG A 44 4.88 -0.58 5.96
CA ARG A 44 4.27 -0.78 7.28
C ARG A 44 3.71 0.51 7.90
N ALA A 45 4.01 1.68 7.33
CA ALA A 45 3.43 2.97 7.72
C ALA A 45 2.02 3.18 7.15
N VAL A 46 1.59 2.36 6.18
CA VAL A 46 0.25 2.41 5.60
C VAL A 46 -0.76 1.93 6.65
N ASN A 47 -1.65 2.83 7.03
CA ASN A 47 -2.75 2.59 7.96
C ASN A 47 -3.99 2.07 7.25
N LYS A 48 -4.29 2.60 6.05
CA LYS A 48 -5.49 2.26 5.28
C LYS A 48 -5.27 2.48 3.78
N ILE A 49 -5.84 1.61 2.96
CA ILE A 49 -5.99 1.84 1.51
C ILE A 49 -7.44 2.25 1.24
N VAL A 50 -7.68 3.15 0.30
CA VAL A 50 -9.02 3.58 -0.11
C VAL A 50 -9.11 3.69 -1.62
N SER A 51 -10.31 3.52 -2.18
CA SER A 51 -10.60 3.79 -3.58
C SER A 51 -11.97 4.42 -3.74
N VAL A 52 -12.36 4.71 -4.98
CA VAL A 52 -13.72 5.14 -5.31
C VAL A 52 -14.69 3.97 -5.20
N ASP A 53 -15.96 4.22 -4.86
CA ASP A 53 -16.98 3.17 -4.63
C ASP A 53 -17.13 2.19 -5.81
N LEU A 54 -16.98 2.68 -7.04
CA LEU A 54 -16.98 1.88 -8.27
C LEU A 54 -15.87 0.80 -8.35
N LYS A 55 -14.94 0.78 -7.39
CA LYS A 55 -13.80 -0.14 -7.28
C LYS A 55 -13.76 -0.89 -5.94
N GLN A 56 -14.87 -0.95 -5.21
CA GLN A 56 -14.96 -1.73 -3.97
C GLN A 56 -14.62 -3.21 -4.19
N ASP A 57 -14.87 -3.74 -5.39
CA ASP A 57 -14.63 -5.14 -5.76
C ASP A 57 -13.35 -5.35 -6.61
N GLU A 58 -12.41 -4.40 -6.61
CA GLU A 58 -11.14 -4.60 -7.33
C GLU A 58 -10.20 -5.52 -6.54
N ASP A 59 -10.18 -6.80 -6.92
CA ASP A 59 -9.35 -7.87 -6.34
C ASP A 59 -7.89 -7.45 -6.14
N GLY A 60 -7.33 -6.70 -7.09
CA GLY A 60 -5.94 -6.23 -7.01
C GLY A 60 -5.69 -5.26 -5.85
N ILE A 61 -6.65 -4.40 -5.51
CA ILE A 61 -6.53 -3.44 -4.42
C ILE A 61 -6.83 -4.11 -3.08
N ILE A 62 -7.84 -4.98 -3.04
CA ILE A 62 -8.17 -5.81 -1.86
C ILE A 62 -6.95 -6.64 -1.45
N LYS A 63 -6.39 -7.40 -2.40
CA LYS A 63 -5.19 -8.21 -2.18
C LYS A 63 -4.00 -7.36 -1.72
N LEU A 64 -3.87 -6.13 -2.20
CA LEU A 64 -2.81 -5.24 -1.73
C LEU A 64 -2.99 -4.86 -0.26
N ALA A 65 -4.22 -4.52 0.15
CA ALA A 65 -4.55 -4.17 1.52
C ALA A 65 -4.27 -5.35 2.48
N GLU A 66 -4.64 -6.57 2.09
CA GLU A 66 -4.31 -7.80 2.80
C GLU A 66 -2.79 -8.00 2.95
N ASN A 67 -2.03 -7.82 1.87
CA ASN A 67 -0.56 -7.94 1.90
C ASN A 67 0.10 -6.87 2.78
N PHE A 68 -0.54 -5.71 2.95
CA PHE A 68 -0.04 -4.62 3.78
C PHE A 68 -0.58 -4.71 5.21
N GLU A 69 -1.42 -5.70 5.52
CA GLU A 69 -2.08 -5.90 6.81
C GLU A 69 -2.85 -4.65 7.26
N CYS A 70 -3.57 -4.02 6.33
CA CYS A 70 -4.34 -2.80 6.58
C CYS A 70 -5.76 -2.91 5.99
N PRO A 71 -6.72 -2.11 6.48
CA PRO A 71 -8.06 -2.09 5.92
C PRO A 71 -8.08 -1.49 4.50
N PHE A 72 -9.04 -1.95 3.69
CA PHE A 72 -9.49 -1.30 2.46
C PHE A 72 -10.85 -0.65 2.72
#